data_AF-A0A6I3ILD5-F1
#
_entry.id   AF-A0A6I3ILD5-F1
#
_cell.length_a   1.000
_cell.length_b   1.000
_cell.length_c   1.000
_cell.angle_alpha   90.00
_cell.angle_beta   90.00
_cell.angle_gamma   90.00
#
_symmetry.space_group_name_H-M   'P 1'
#
loop_
_entity.id
_entity.type
_entity.pdbx_description
1 polymer ?
#
loop_
_entity_poly.entity_id
_entity_poly.type
_entity_poly.pdbx_seq_one_letter_code
_entity_poly.pdbx_strand_id
1 'polypeptide(L)' 'MANLTVTVDGETLRRARIRALERGESVNGYLAEMLRRYAGDVPQAEIFTDTLSVVRASGAGADNGPRSWSRDELHRA' A
#
# COMPACT_ATOMS: atom_id res chain seq x y z
N MET A 1 -5.05 17.06 -20.56
CA MET A 1 -5.62 15.78 -20.08
C MET A 1 -5.72 14.84 -21.27
N ALA A 2 -5.44 13.55 -21.08
CA ALA A 2 -5.57 12.52 -22.11
C ALA A 2 -6.72 11.57 -21.75
N ASN A 3 -7.45 11.08 -22.75
CA ASN A 3 -8.55 10.12 -22.56
C ASN A 3 -8.05 8.71 -22.87
N LEU A 4 -8.29 7.77 -21.95
CA LEU A 4 -8.03 6.34 -22.13
C LEU A 4 -9.36 5.59 -22.19
N THR A 5 -9.58 4.82 -23.25
CA THR A 5 -10.71 3.89 -23.36
C THR A 5 -10.20 2.48 -23.18
N VAL A 6 -10.82 1.73 -22.27
CA VAL A 6 -10.50 0.32 -22.02
C VAL A 6 -11.77 -0.52 -22.12
N THR A 7 -11.64 -1.69 -22.72
CA THR A 7 -12.71 -2.70 -22.76
C THR A 7 -12.50 -3.68 -21.63
N VAL A 8 -13.52 -3.86 -20.80
CA VAL A 8 -13.56 -4.85 -19.72
C VAL A 8 -14.86 -5.62 -19.82
N ASP A 9 -14.89 -6.84 -19.29
CA ASP A 9 -16.14 -7.58 -19.24
C ASP A 9 -17.15 -6.91 -18.28
N GLY A 10 -18.43 -7.09 -18.57
CA GLY A 10 -19.51 -6.39 -17.87
C GLY A 10 -19.61 -6.75 -16.39
N GLU A 11 -19.28 -7.99 -16.01
CA GLU A 11 -19.34 -8.42 -14.62
C GLU A 11 -18.19 -7.82 -13.80
N THR A 12 -16.98 -7.76 -14.36
CA THR A 12 -15.85 -7.04 -13.76
C THR A 12 -16.19 -5.57 -13.56
N LEU A 13 -16.77 -4.89 -14.56
CA LEU A 13 -17.18 -3.49 -14.42
C LEU A 13 -18.23 -3.30 -13.33
N ARG A 14 -19.20 -4.21 -13.24
CA ARG A 14 -20.25 -4.19 -12.20
C ARG A 14 -19.64 -4.35 -10.80
N ARG A 15 -18.77 -5.34 -10.62
CA ARG A 15 -18.07 -5.59 -9.35
C ARG A 15 -17.20 -4.41 -8.95
N ALA A 16 -16.48 -3.82 -9.90
CA ALA A 16 -15.66 -2.62 -9.67
C ALA A 16 -16.52 -1.43 -9.21
N ARG A 17 -17.70 -1.22 -9.81
CA ARG A 17 -18.63 -0.16 -9.40
C ARG A 17 -19.14 -0.35 -7.98
N ILE A 18 -19.54 -1.58 -7.62
CA ILE A 18 -19.99 -1.89 -6.25
C ILE A 18 -18.87 -1.57 -5.25
N ARG A 19 -17.66 -2.05 -5.51
CA ARG A 19 -16.50 -1.80 -4.65
C ARG A 19 -16.16 -0.31 -4.53
N ALA A 20 -16.25 0.44 -5.63
CA ALA A 20 -15.99 1.88 -5.61
C ALA A 20 -17.03 2.62 -4.76
N LEU A 21 -18.31 2.23 -4.84
CA LEU A 21 -19.37 2.78 -4.00
C LEU A 21 -19.14 2.49 -2.51
N GLU A 22 -18.77 1.25 -2.17
CA GLU A 22 -18.44 0.86 -0.79
C GLU A 22 -17.29 1.69 -0.20
N ARG A 23 -16.37 2.15 -1.06
CA ARG A 23 -15.19 2.95 -0.68
C ARG A 23 -15.40 4.45 -0.82
N GLY A 24 -16.58 4.90 -1.25
CA GLY A 24 -16.87 6.31 -1.48
C GLY A 24 -16.06 6.94 -2.61
N GLU A 25 -15.60 6.15 -3.59
CA GLU A 25 -14.80 6.60 -4.73
C GLU A 25 -15.46 6.28 -6.07
N SER A 26 -14.88 6.76 -7.17
CA SER A 26 -15.33 6.40 -8.53
C SER A 26 -14.34 5.45 -9.19
N VAL A 27 -14.82 4.58 -10.07
CA VAL A 27 -13.97 3.66 -10.85
C VAL A 27 -12.93 4.44 -11.67
N ASN A 28 -13.30 5.56 -12.27
CA ASN A 28 -12.37 6.41 -13.02
C ASN A 28 -11.29 7.03 -12.12
N GLY A 29 -11.67 7.48 -10.91
CA GLY A 29 -10.71 8.00 -9.93
C GLY A 29 -9.69 6.95 -9.51
N TYR A 30 -10.18 5.75 -9.18
CA TYR A 30 -9.35 4.61 -8.83
C TYR A 30 -8.40 4.22 -9.98
N LEU A 31 -8.89 4.12 -11.22
CA LEU A 31 -8.06 3.79 -12.38
C LEU A 31 -7.02 4.88 -12.67
N ALA A 32 -7.39 6.16 -12.54
CA ALA A 32 -6.46 7.26 -12.71
C ALA A 32 -5.33 7.22 -11.66
N GLU A 33 -5.64 6.88 -10.41
CA GLU A 33 -4.63 6.69 -9.37
C GLU A 33 -3.73 5.49 -9.65
N MET A 34 -4.31 4.36 -10.04
CA MET A 34 -3.56 3.17 -10.44
C MET A 34 -2.62 3.46 -11.61
N LEU A 35 -3.06 4.23 -12.61
CA LEU A 35 -2.22 4.63 -13.73
C LEU A 35 -1.07 5.55 -13.30
N ARG A 36 -1.29 6.49 -12.37
CA ARG A 36 -0.21 7.31 -11.78
C ARG A 36 0.81 6.46 -11.04
N ARG A 37 0.35 5.51 -10.22
CA ARG A 37 1.23 4.55 -9.52
C ARG A 37 2.03 3.71 -10.51
N TYR A 38 1.40 3.24 -11.57
CA TYR A 38 2.03 2.46 -12.63
C TYR A 38 3.07 3.27 -13.42
N ALA A 39 2.79 4.55 -13.69
CA ALA A 39 3.72 5.46 -14.35
C ALA A 39 4.92 5.86 -13.47
N GLY A 40 4.89 5.54 -12.17
CA GLY A 40 5.92 5.96 -11.22
C GLY A 40 5.76 7.39 -10.72
N ASP A 41 4.62 8.04 -11.00
CA ASP A 41 4.34 9.44 -10.63
C ASP A 41 4.00 9.64 -9.15
N VAL A 42 3.86 8.56 -8.37
CA VAL A 42 3.68 8.64 -6.93
C VAL A 42 5.06 8.54 -6.29
N PRO A 43 5.54 9.60 -5.59
CA PRO A 43 6.76 9.49 -4.81
C PRO A 43 6.58 8.34 -3.83
N GLN A 44 7.42 7.30 -3.90
CA GLN A 44 7.39 6.13 -3.01
C GLN A 44 7.30 6.48 -1.50
N ALA A 45 7.60 7.72 -1.13
CA ALA A 45 7.54 8.26 0.22
C ALA A 45 6.12 8.29 0.84
N GLU A 46 5.04 8.50 0.09
CA GLU A 46 3.70 8.63 0.71
C GLU A 46 3.10 7.28 1.14
N ILE A 47 3.31 6.22 0.36
CA ILE A 47 2.79 4.88 0.69
C ILE A 47 3.49 4.28 1.92
N PHE A 48 4.78 4.58 2.11
CA PHE A 48 5.57 4.06 3.23
C PHE A 48 5.27 4.80 4.55
N THR A 49 4.84 6.06 4.47
CA THR A 49 4.59 6.88 5.67
C THR A 49 3.31 6.45 6.40
N ASP A 50 2.27 6.05 5.66
CA ASP A 50 1.01 5.59 6.26
C ASP A 50 1.12 4.16 6.85
N THR A 51 1.93 3.29 6.24
CA THR A 51 2.21 1.98 6.83
C THR A 51 3.05 2.10 8.11
N LEU A 52 4.05 2.98 8.14
CA LEU A 52 4.84 3.23 9.35
C LEU A 52 4.06 3.94 10.46
N SER A 53 3.09 4.79 10.13
CA SER A 53 2.23 5.45 11.13
C SER A 53 1.34 4.42 11.84
N VAL A 54 0.74 3.48 11.09
CA VAL A 54 -0.07 2.38 11.63
C VAL A 54 0.78 1.40 12.45
N VAL A 55 2.01 1.08 12.02
CA VAL A 55 2.94 0.23 12.78
C VAL A 55 3.40 0.91 14.09
N ARG A 56 3.67 2.22 14.08
CA ARG A 56 3.99 2.96 15.31
C ARG A 56 2.79 3.08 16.25
N ALA A 57 1.59 3.30 15.71
CA ALA A 57 0.36 3.41 16.50
C ALA A 57 -0.10 2.08 17.10
N SER A 58 0.22 0.95 16.46
CA SER A 58 -0.14 -0.41 16.92
C SER A 58 0.79 -0.97 17.98
N GLY A 59 1.84 -0.25 18.40
CA GLY A 59 2.74 -0.69 19.47
C GLY A 59 3.50 -1.98 19.16
N ALA A 60 3.46 -2.46 17.90
CA ALA A 60 4.14 -3.68 17.45
C ALA A 60 5.64 -3.46 17.20
N GLY A 61 6.27 -2.60 18.00
CA GLY A 61 7.72 -2.59 18.16
C GLY A 61 8.04 -3.58 19.25
N ALA A 62 8.64 -4.72 18.89
CA ALA A 62 9.26 -5.58 19.90
C ALA A 62 10.20 -4.72 20.74
N ASP A 63 9.91 -4.63 22.04
CA ASP A 63 10.76 -4.00 23.04
C ASP A 63 12.04 -4.83 23.14
N ASN A 64 12.93 -4.60 22.19
CA ASN A 64 14.28 -5.12 22.25
C ASN A 64 15.00 -4.12 23.15
N GLY A 65 14.94 -4.37 24.46
CA GLY A 65 15.90 -3.85 25.42
C GLY A 65 17.33 -3.97 24.86
N PRO A 66 18.30 -3.23 25.39
CA PRO A 66 19.61 -3.01 24.77
C PRO A 66 20.16 -4.33 24.22
N ARG A 67 20.20 -4.46 22.89
CA ARG A 67 20.68 -5.65 22.20
C ARG A 67 22.14 -5.88 22.56
N SER A 68 22.39 -6.67 23.57
CA SER A 68 23.72 -7.13 23.95
C SER A 68 23.92 -8.56 23.46
N TRP A 69 23.92 -8.77 22.13
CA TRP A 69 24.60 -9.94 21.59
C TRP A 69 25.95 -9.48 21.09
N SER A 70 26.95 -9.60 21.96
CA SER A 70 28.34 -9.58 21.52
C SER A 70 28.62 -10.85 20.72
N ARG A 71 29.34 -10.67 19.61
CA ARG A 71 29.73 -11.69 18.62
C ARG A 71 30.26 -13.01 19.20
N ASP A 72 30.75 -12.99 20.42
CA ASP A 72 31.34 -14.15 21.11
C ASP A 72 30.31 -15.17 21.64
N GLU A 73 29.03 -14.79 21.80
CA GLU A 73 27.98 -15.73 22.27
C GLU A 73 27.45 -16.66 21.17
N LEU A 74 27.65 -16.31 19.90
CA LEU A 74 27.11 -17.05 18.75
C LEU A 74 27.87 -18.35 18.45
N HIS A 75 29.07 -18.54 19.01
CA HIS A 75 29.98 -19.63 18.61
C HIS A 75 30.09 -20.80 19.61
N ARG A 76 29.16 -20.95 20.57
CA ARG A 76 29.18 -22.06 21.55
C ARG A 76 27.95 -22.98 21.55
N ALA A 77 27.21 -23.06 20.44
CA ALA A 77 26.19 -24.09 20.24
C ALA A 77 26.80 -25.40 19.73
#